data_AF-A0A9Q3FZ47-F1
#
_entry.id   AF-A0A9Q3FZ47-F1
#
_cell.length_a   1.000
_cell.length_b   1.000
_cell.length_c   1.000
_cell.angle_alpha   90.00
_cell.angle_beta   90.00
_cell.angle_gamma   90.00
#
_symmetry.space_group_name_H-M   'P 1'
#
loop_
_entity.id
_entity.type
_entity.pdbx_description
1 polymer ?
#
loop_
_entity_poly.entity_id
_entity_poly.type
_entity_poly.pdbx_seq_one_letter_code
_entity_poly.pdbx_strand_id
1 'polypeptide(L)'
;MMSAQLFRQVYQPVLLPFISQMDQAPWIMGRHWLIVMEDNAPIHTETLSNQWRQQHGIQKIKWPAHSPYLNPIENVWKIMKSAISKLYHPQKIDELRVTIQ
;
A
#
# COMPACT_ATOMS: atom_id res chain seq x y z
N MET A 1 8.52 10.15 -14.39
CA MET A 1 8.60 8.69 -14.20
C MET A 1 7.58 8.28 -13.15
N MET A 2 6.86 7.16 -13.33
CA MET A 2 5.77 6.77 -12.43
C MET A 2 6.25 6.52 -10.99
N SER A 3 7.46 5.96 -10.83
CA SER A 3 8.10 5.76 -9.52
C SER A 3 8.28 7.06 -8.73
N ALA A 4 8.66 8.17 -9.38
CA ALA A 4 8.75 9.49 -8.74
C ALA A 4 7.41 9.98 -8.14
N GLN A 5 6.27 9.49 -8.66
CA GLN A 5 4.96 9.80 -8.10
C GLN A 5 4.64 8.91 -6.91
N LEU A 6 4.95 7.60 -6.97
CA LEU A 6 4.80 6.67 -5.85
C LEU A 6 5.59 7.13 -4.62
N PHE A 7 6.82 7.60 -4.79
CA PHE A 7 7.60 8.13 -3.67
C PHE A 7 6.95 9.35 -3.02
N ARG A 8 6.56 10.33 -3.85
CA ARG A 8 6.01 11.60 -3.39
C ARG A 8 4.62 11.47 -2.77
N GLN A 9 3.83 10.49 -3.20
CA GLN A 9 2.43 10.36 -2.78
C GLN A 9 2.21 9.28 -1.72
N VAL A 10 3.04 8.23 -1.70
CA VAL A 10 2.80 7.06 -0.84
C VAL A 10 4.00 6.78 0.06
N TYR A 11 5.18 6.53 -0.49
CA TYR A 11 6.29 6.01 0.33
C TYR A 11 6.76 7.00 1.40
N GLN A 12 7.01 8.26 1.01
CA GLN A 12 7.46 9.28 1.96
C GLN A 12 6.36 9.78 2.91
N PRO A 13 5.18 10.24 2.43
CA PRO A 13 4.22 10.88 3.32
C PRO A 13 3.32 9.92 4.09
N VAL A 14 3.19 8.65 3.65
CA VAL A 14 2.26 7.68 4.25
C VAL A 14 2.99 6.49 4.83
N LEU A 15 3.74 5.76 4.01
CA LEU A 15 4.34 4.49 4.41
C LEU A 15 5.43 4.68 5.48
N LEU A 16 6.37 5.60 5.27
CA LEU A 16 7.49 5.78 6.19
C LEU A 16 7.05 6.25 7.60
N PRO A 17 6.15 7.23 7.75
CA PRO A 17 5.60 7.59 9.06
C PRO A 17 4.84 6.45 9.72
N PHE A 18 4.07 5.67 8.95
CA PHE A 18 3.35 4.51 9.46
C PHE A 18 4.30 3.45 10.01
N ILE A 19 5.38 3.14 9.28
CA ILE A 19 6.41 2.19 9.74
C ILE A 19 7.06 2.71 11.01
N SER A 20 7.47 3.98 11.03
CA SER A 20 8.07 4.61 12.22
C SER A 20 7.14 4.53 13.43
N GLN A 21 5.83 4.78 13.24
CA GLN A 21 4.83 4.65 14.30
C GLN A 21 4.70 3.19 14.79
N MET A 22 4.70 2.23 13.87
CA MET A 22 4.62 0.79 14.21
C MET A 22 5.86 0.32 14.97
N ASP A 23 7.05 0.80 14.62
CA ASP A 23 8.29 0.46 15.33
C ASP A 23 8.30 0.95 16.78
N GLN A 24 7.59 2.05 17.08
CA GLN A 24 7.43 2.58 18.44
C GLN A 24 6.30 1.89 19.22
N ALA A 25 5.47 1.07 18.58
CA ALA A 25 4.31 0.47 19.23
C ALA A 25 4.73 -0.63 20.22
N PRO A 26 4.28 -0.59 21.49
CA PRO A 26 4.70 -1.55 22.52
C PRO A 26 4.48 -3.02 22.18
N TRP A 27 3.41 -3.32 21.44
CA TRP A 27 3.06 -4.67 20.98
C TRP A 27 3.83 -5.13 19.73
N ILE A 28 4.61 -4.23 19.13
CA ILE A 28 5.50 -4.50 17.99
C ILE A 28 6.98 -4.44 18.42
N MET A 29 7.31 -4.02 19.65
CA MET A 29 8.70 -3.86 20.10
C MET A 29 9.61 -5.06 19.78
N GLY A 30 10.75 -4.77 19.14
CA GLY A 30 11.82 -5.73 18.83
C GLY A 30 11.66 -6.49 17.51
N ARG A 31 10.73 -6.08 16.65
CA ARG A 31 10.32 -6.89 15.51
C ARG A 31 10.90 -6.40 14.19
N HIS A 32 12.07 -6.95 13.87
CA HIS A 32 12.72 -6.94 12.54
C HIS A 32 11.89 -7.59 11.41
N TRP A 33 10.57 -7.77 11.56
CA TRP A 33 9.74 -8.54 10.62
C TRP A 33 8.72 -7.73 9.85
N LEU A 34 8.67 -6.40 10.00
CA LEU A 34 7.73 -5.61 9.21
C LEU A 34 8.11 -5.70 7.73
N ILE A 35 7.38 -6.56 7.01
CA ILE A 35 7.56 -6.85 5.59
C ILE A 35 6.42 -6.18 4.84
N VAL A 36 6.77 -5.29 3.92
CA VAL A 36 5.82 -4.65 3.03
C VAL A 36 5.36 -5.64 1.97
N MET A 37 4.06 -5.63 1.73
CA MET A 37 3.42 -6.44 0.72
C MET A 37 2.99 -5.58 -0.46
N GLU A 38 3.61 -5.83 -1.60
CA GLU A 38 3.33 -5.20 -2.89
C GLU A 38 3.34 -6.26 -3.96
N ASP A 39 2.48 -6.12 -4.97
CA ASP A 39 2.55 -6.96 -6.16
C ASP A 39 3.83 -6.69 -6.97
N ASN A 40 4.01 -7.42 -8.07
CA ASN A 40 5.16 -7.26 -8.95
C ASN A 40 4.88 -6.27 -10.11
N ALA A 41 3.98 -5.29 -9.93
CA ALA A 41 3.82 -4.26 -10.94
C ALA A 41 5.14 -3.53 -11.18
N PRO A 42 5.44 -3.05 -12.42
CA PRO A 42 6.75 -2.50 -12.78
C PRO A 42 7.26 -1.42 -11.82
N ILE A 43 6.36 -0.58 -11.32
CA ILE A 43 6.68 0.50 -10.37
C ILE A 43 7.19 -0.02 -9.02
N HIS A 44 6.75 -1.21 -8.58
CA HIS A 44 7.17 -1.83 -7.33
C HIS A 44 8.43 -2.68 -7.50
N THR A 45 8.80 -3.05 -8.73
CA THR A 45 10.01 -3.86 -9.02
C THR A 45 11.16 -3.05 -9.61
N GLU A 46 10.93 -1.78 -9.96
CA GLU A 46 11.95 -0.87 -10.49
C GLU A 46 13.12 -0.70 -9.51
N THR A 47 14.32 -0.50 -10.05
CA THR A 47 15.57 -0.27 -9.29
C THR A 47 15.40 0.80 -8.22
N LEU A 48 14.75 1.92 -8.55
CA LEU A 48 14.58 3.04 -7.62
C LEU A 48 13.72 2.63 -6.40
N SER A 49 12.66 1.86 -6.61
CA SER A 49 11.79 1.36 -5.53
C SER A 49 12.50 0.35 -4.65
N ASN A 50 13.32 -0.52 -5.24
CA ASN A 50 14.17 -1.45 -4.49
C ASN A 50 15.22 -0.72 -3.64
N GLN A 51 15.92 0.25 -4.23
CA GLN A 51 16.94 1.04 -3.53
C GLN A 51 16.34 1.84 -2.38
N TRP A 52 15.19 2.48 -2.59
CA TRP A 52 14.51 3.23 -1.54
C TRP A 52 14.16 2.34 -0.36
N ARG A 53 13.56 1.15 -0.60
CA ARG A 53 13.25 0.19 0.46
C ARG A 53 14.51 -0.23 1.22
N GLN A 54 15.58 -0.56 0.51
CA GLN A 54 16.85 -0.96 1.10
C GLN A 54 17.44 0.14 2.00
N GLN A 55 17.41 1.39 1.54
CA GLN A 55 17.90 2.55 2.31
C GLN A 55 17.14 2.76 3.63
N HIS A 56 15.86 2.37 3.68
CA HIS A 56 15.01 2.50 4.86
C HIS A 56 14.87 1.19 5.66
N GLY A 57 15.65 0.15 5.32
CA GLY A 57 15.59 -1.14 6.01
C GLY A 57 14.29 -1.92 5.80
N ILE A 58 13.50 -1.58 4.77
CA ILE A 58 12.18 -2.16 4.52
C ILE A 58 12.32 -3.43 3.68
N GLN A 59 11.81 -4.54 4.19
CA GLN A 59 11.74 -5.79 3.42
C GLN A 59 10.45 -5.85 2.59
N LYS A 60 10.53 -6.43 1.38
CA LYS A 60 9.37 -6.73 0.55
C LYS A 60 9.19 -8.25 0.47
N ILE A 61 7.98 -8.74 0.65
CA ILE A 61 7.67 -10.17 0.48
C ILE A 61 7.85 -10.57 -0.99
N LYS A 62 8.39 -11.78 -1.22
CA LYS A 62 8.38 -12.36 -2.57
C LYS A 62 6.95 -12.71 -2.94
N TRP A 63 6.42 -12.03 -3.95
CA TRP A 63 5.05 -12.24 -4.40
C TRP A 63 5.00 -13.14 -5.65
N PRO A 64 4.16 -14.18 -5.70
CA PRO A 64 3.96 -14.96 -6.92
C PRO A 64 3.24 -14.12 -7.98
N ALA A 65 3.64 -14.27 -9.24
CA ALA A 65 2.99 -13.59 -10.35
C ALA A 65 1.52 -14.02 -10.50
N HIS A 66 0.67 -13.13 -11.01
CA HIS A 66 -0.74 -13.40 -11.32
C HIS A 66 -1.56 -14.01 -10.16
N SER A 67 -1.25 -13.64 -8.92
CA SER A 67 -1.91 -14.18 -7.72
C SER A 67 -2.70 -13.10 -6.96
N PRO A 68 -3.72 -12.47 -7.57
CA PRO A 68 -4.49 -11.40 -6.91
C PRO A 68 -5.27 -11.93 -5.70
N TYR A 69 -5.70 -13.19 -5.71
CA TYR A 69 -6.44 -13.81 -4.60
C TYR A 69 -5.61 -13.91 -3.31
N LEU A 70 -4.28 -13.84 -3.40
CA LEU A 70 -3.41 -13.79 -2.22
C LEU A 70 -3.34 -12.37 -1.63
N ASN A 71 -3.77 -11.34 -2.37
CA ASN A 71 -3.61 -9.95 -1.98
C ASN A 71 -4.74 -9.47 -1.06
N PRO A 72 -4.53 -9.26 0.26
CA PRO A 72 -5.60 -8.88 1.19
C PRO A 72 -6.30 -7.58 0.80
N ILE A 73 -5.60 -6.66 0.12
CA ILE A 73 -6.21 -5.40 -0.29
C ILE A 73 -7.31 -5.61 -1.36
N GLU A 74 -7.29 -6.72 -2.11
CA GLU A 74 -8.41 -7.12 -3.00
C GLU A 74 -9.70 -7.37 -2.23
N ASN A 75 -9.61 -7.97 -1.05
CA ASN A 75 -10.77 -8.16 -0.18
C ASN A 75 -11.27 -6.82 0.36
N VAL A 76 -10.35 -5.92 0.74
CA VAL A 76 -10.70 -4.57 1.18
C VAL A 76 -11.42 -3.80 0.07
N TRP A 77 -10.89 -3.79 -1.15
CA TRP A 77 -11.54 -3.15 -2.30
C TRP A 77 -12.91 -3.76 -2.61
N LYS A 78 -13.08 -5.08 -2.48
CA LYS A 78 -14.38 -5.73 -2.67
C LYS A 78 -15.40 -5.25 -1.64
N ILE A 79 -15.01 -5.17 -0.37
CA ILE A 79 -15.88 -4.67 0.72
C ILE A 79 -16.24 -3.21 0.47
N MET A 80 -15.24 -2.37 0.16
CA MET A 80 -15.46 -0.95 -0.14
C MET A 80 -16.41 -0.75 -1.31
N LYS A 81 -16.19 -1.42 -2.45
CA LYS A 81 -17.08 -1.34 -3.62
C LYS A 81 -18.51 -1.78 -3.29
N SER A 82 -18.66 -2.83 -2.49
CA SER A 82 -19.98 -3.30 -2.03
C SER A 82 -20.67 -2.29 -1.13
N ALA A 83 -19.94 -1.68 -0.20
CA ALA A 83 -20.46 -0.63 0.69
C ALA A 83 -20.89 0.61 -0.10
N ILE A 84 -20.02 1.11 -0.98
CA ILE A 84 -20.32 2.25 -1.86
C ILE A 84 -21.57 1.95 -2.66
N SER A 85 -21.60 0.85 -3.41
CA SER A 85 -22.74 0.49 -4.26
C SER A 85 -24.07 0.33 -3.50
N LYS A 86 -24.07 0.06 -2.20
CA LYS A 86 -25.28 -0.03 -1.38
C LYS A 86 -25.75 1.34 -0.88
N LEU A 87 -24.82 2.24 -0.59
CA LEU A 87 -25.10 3.57 -0.04
C LEU A 87 -25.44 4.56 -1.15
N TYR A 88 -24.68 4.52 -2.26
CA TYR A 88 -24.72 5.52 -3.31
C TYR A 88 -24.02 5.04 -4.60
N HIS A 89 -24.51 5.48 -5.76
CA HIS A 89 -23.88 5.20 -7.05
C HIS A 89 -23.21 6.46 -7.62
N PRO A 90 -21.98 6.79 -7.19
CA PRO A 90 -21.30 8.00 -7.63
C PRO A 90 -21.13 8.00 -9.16
N GLN A 91 -21.55 9.10 -9.78
CA GLN A 91 -21.43 9.32 -11.23
C GLN A 91 -20.21 10.20 -11.54
N LYS A 92 -19.67 10.89 -10.54
CA LYS A 92 -18.51 11.78 -10.67
C LYS A 92 -17.39 11.41 -9.70
N ILE A 93 -16.15 11.73 -10.08
CA ILE A 93 -14.97 11.42 -9.26
C ILE A 93 -14.98 12.12 -7.91
N ASP A 94 -15.53 13.34 -7.82
CA ASP A 94 -15.57 14.08 -6.56
C ASP A 94 -16.59 13.48 -5.59
N GLU A 95 -17.71 12.95 -6.08
CA GLU A 95 -18.67 12.21 -5.28
C GLU A 95 -18.02 10.93 -4.71
N LEU A 96 -17.26 10.21 -5.56
CA LEU A 96 -16.53 9.02 -5.14
C LEU A 96 -15.48 9.33 -4.06
N ARG A 97 -14.75 10.46 -4.19
CA ARG A 97 -13.74 10.89 -3.21
C ARG A 97 -14.34 11.14 -1.83
N VAL A 98 -15.46 11.86 -1.76
CA VAL A 98 -16.16 12.12 -0.50
C VAL A 98 -16.67 10.83 0.14
N THR A 99 -17.09 9.85 -0.67
CA THR A 99 -17.64 8.58 -0.16
C THR A 99 -16.57 7.63 0.42
N ILE A 100 -15.31 7.77 0.00
CA ILE A 100 -14.21 6.87 0.38
C ILE A 100 -13.46 7.33 1.65
N GLN A 101 -13.62 8.60 2.06
CA GLN A 101 -12.96 9.20 3.23
C GLN A 101 -13.64 8.81 4.55
#